data_AF-A0A7J9VB73-F1
#
_entry.id   AF-A0A7J9VB73-F1
#
_cell.length_a   1.000
_cell.length_b   1.000
_cell.length_c   1.000
_cell.angle_alpha   90.00
_cell.angle_beta   90.00
_cell.angle_gamma   90.00
#
_symmetry.space_group_name_H-M   'P 1'
#
loop_
_entity.id
_entity.type
_entity.pdbx_description
1 polymer ?
#
loop_
_entity_poly.entity_id
_entity_poly.type
_entity_poly.pdbx_seq_one_letter_code
_entity_poly.pdbx_strand_id
1 'polypeptide(L)'
;MRSKTLVISAVLTGFVVLYLVLLAGRAVELLRTGETVAVVLGVGVLLLPLLGVWVLVSTWRSGLRVQRLATRLAEEGGLPDTSELPRRPSGRVDRDAADAWFTDRKAELDANPNDWRGWYRIAQAYDLAGDRRRARDAMRTAITLAERDPR
;
A
#
# COMPACT_ATOMS: atom_id res chain seq x y z
N MET A 1 9.65 23.82 -4.84
CA MET A 1 8.45 23.45 -4.04
C MET A 1 8.53 22.05 -3.42
N ARG A 2 8.90 20.98 -4.17
CA ARG A 2 9.04 19.60 -3.63
C ARG A 2 9.89 19.47 -2.36
N SER A 3 11.01 20.20 -2.24
CA SER A 3 11.88 20.16 -1.05
C SER A 3 11.22 20.69 0.22
N LYS A 4 10.43 21.77 0.13
CA LYS A 4 9.73 22.35 1.29
C LYS A 4 8.69 21.38 1.85
N THR A 5 7.92 20.71 1.00
CA THR A 5 6.93 19.70 1.42
C THR A 5 7.60 18.52 2.11
N LEU A 6 8.74 18.03 1.60
CA LEU A 6 9.48 16.93 2.22
C LEU A 6 10.01 17.31 3.62
N VAL A 7 10.56 18.51 3.76
CA VAL A 7 11.05 19.01 5.07
C VAL A 7 9.90 19.15 6.07
N ILE A 8 8.77 19.74 5.67
CA ILE A 8 7.59 19.86 6.54
C ILE A 8 7.08 18.48 6.97
N SER A 9 6.95 17.54 6.03
CA SER A 9 6.53 16.16 6.35
C SER A 9 7.51 15.46 7.30
N ALA A 10 8.81 15.63 7.11
CA ALA A 10 9.82 15.05 7.99
C ALA A 10 9.74 15.63 9.41
N VAL A 11 9.59 16.95 9.53
CA VAL A 11 9.44 17.64 10.83
C VAL A 11 8.16 17.20 11.55
N LEU A 12 7.02 17.19 10.87
CA LEU A 12 5.75 16.71 11.44
C LEU A 12 5.84 15.26 11.89
N THR A 13 6.47 14.40 11.09
CA THR A 13 6.72 13.00 11.46
C THR A 13 7.57 12.91 12.72
N GLY A 14 8.63 13.74 12.83
CA GLY A 14 9.46 13.84 14.02
C GLY A 14 8.68 14.24 15.27
N PHE A 15 7.79 15.24 15.16
CA PHE A 15 6.90 15.63 16.27
C PHE A 15 5.95 14.52 16.70
N VAL A 16 5.38 13.78 15.74
CA VAL A 16 4.52 12.63 16.05
C VAL A 16 5.32 11.56 16.80
N VAL A 17 6.50 11.19 16.30
CA VAL A 17 7.36 10.19 16.96
C VAL A 17 7.73 10.65 18.38
N LEU A 18 8.15 11.90 18.55
CA LEU A 18 8.46 12.47 19.86
C LEU A 18 7.25 12.42 20.81
N TYR A 19 6.07 12.79 20.33
CA TYR A 19 4.84 12.72 21.10
C TYR A 19 4.53 11.29 21.55
N LEU A 20 4.67 10.30 20.67
CA LEU A 20 4.44 8.89 21.02
C LEU A 20 5.44 8.39 22.07
N VAL A 21 6.71 8.82 22.01
CA VAL A 21 7.74 8.48 23.01
C VAL A 21 7.42 9.12 24.36
N LEU A 22 7.06 10.40 24.39
CA LEU A 22 6.65 11.09 25.63
C LEU A 22 5.42 10.43 26.25
N LEU A 23 4.45 10.07 25.42
CA LEU A 23 3.22 9.40 25.84
C LEU A 23 3.50 8.01 26.42
N ALA A 24 4.40 7.24 25.80
CA ALA A 24 4.85 5.96 26.32
C ALA A 24 5.56 6.12 27.69
N GLY A 25 6.38 7.16 27.85
CA GLY A 25 7.00 7.50 29.13
C GLY A 25 5.97 7.74 30.24
N ARG A 26 4.93 8.54 29.96
CA ARG A 26 3.84 8.81 30.93
C ARG A 26 3.02 7.57 31.26
N ALA A 27 2.78 6.69 30.29
CA ALA A 27 2.11 5.43 30.56
C ALA A 27 2.95 4.52 31.47
N VAL A 28 4.28 4.46 31.28
CA VAL A 28 5.18 3.71 32.16
C VAL A 28 5.20 4.29 33.58
N GLU A 29 5.12 5.61 33.74
CA GLU A 29 4.95 6.25 35.05
C GLU A 29 3.63 5.84 35.72
N LEU A 30 2.50 5.91 35.00
CA LEU A 30 1.20 5.44 35.51
C LEU A 30 1.19 3.95 35.85
N LEU A 31 1.94 3.12 35.13
CA LEU A 31 2.07 1.69 35.43
C LEU A 31 2.86 1.44 36.72
N ARG A 32 3.74 2.36 37.11
CA ARG A 32 4.59 2.24 38.31
C ARG A 32 3.95 2.78 39.59
N THR A 33 2.82 3.50 39.51
CA THR A 33 2.15 4.05 40.70
C THR A 33 1.44 2.97 41.55
N GLY A 34 1.18 1.79 40.98
CA GLY A 34 0.49 0.69 41.68
C GLY A 34 -1.02 0.87 41.83
N GLU A 35 -1.57 1.98 41.36
CA GLU A 35 -3.00 2.26 41.39
C GLU A 35 -3.71 1.61 40.19
N THR A 36 -4.73 0.79 40.43
CA THR A 36 -5.40 0.00 39.38
C THR A 36 -5.99 0.86 38.26
N VAL A 37 -6.58 2.02 38.60
CA VAL A 37 -7.16 2.94 37.62
C VAL A 37 -6.09 3.54 36.73
N ALA A 38 -4.96 3.95 37.31
CA ALA A 38 -3.82 4.50 36.57
C ALA A 38 -3.22 3.45 35.61
N VAL A 39 -3.07 2.21 36.05
CA VAL A 39 -2.58 1.10 35.22
C VAL A 39 -3.48 0.89 33.99
N VAL A 40 -4.80 0.85 34.16
CA VAL A 40 -5.75 0.65 33.06
C VAL A 40 -5.68 1.80 32.04
N LEU A 41 -5.61 3.06 32.52
CA LEU A 41 -5.48 4.22 31.64
C LEU A 41 -4.13 4.21 30.88
N GLY A 42 -3.03 3.85 31.55
CA GLY A 42 -1.71 3.71 30.93
C GLY A 42 -1.69 2.68 29.80
N VAL A 43 -2.34 1.52 30.02
CA VAL A 43 -2.50 0.49 28.97
C VAL A 43 -3.29 1.03 27.79
N GLY A 44 -4.44 1.67 28.03
CA GLY A 44 -5.26 2.25 26.96
C GLY A 44 -4.50 3.27 26.12
N VAL A 45 -3.71 4.11 26.78
CA VAL A 45 -2.85 5.12 26.14
C VAL A 45 -1.72 4.49 25.32
N LEU A 46 -1.14 3.36 25.75
CA LEU A 46 -0.10 2.63 25.00
C LEU A 46 -0.62 1.86 23.79
N LEU A 47 -1.90 1.48 23.77
CA LEU A 47 -2.48 0.77 22.64
C LEU A 47 -2.51 1.62 21.36
N LEU A 48 -2.77 2.93 21.48
CA LEU A 48 -2.81 3.86 20.35
C LEU A 48 -1.47 3.98 19.59
N PRO A 49 -0.32 4.26 20.22
CA PRO A 49 0.97 4.28 19.54
C PRO A 49 1.35 2.92 18.96
N LEU A 50 1.08 1.83 19.68
CA LEU A 50 1.33 0.47 19.19
C LEU A 50 0.54 0.19 17.90
N LEU A 51 -0.74 0.58 17.86
CA LEU A 51 -1.58 0.48 16.67
C LEU A 51 -1.03 1.33 15.53
N GLY A 52 -0.59 2.56 15.81
CA GLY A 52 0.04 3.43 14.82
C GLY A 52 1.29 2.82 14.19
N VAL A 53 2.19 2.29 15.01
CA VAL A 53 3.40 1.58 14.56
C VAL A 53 3.01 0.35 13.72
N TRP A 54 2.02 -0.42 14.16
CA TRP A 54 1.55 -1.58 13.42
C TRP A 54 0.95 -1.22 12.04
N VAL A 55 0.15 -0.15 11.94
CA VAL A 55 -0.38 0.35 10.65
C VAL A 55 0.76 0.81 9.73
N LEU A 56 1.76 1.50 10.27
CA LEU A 56 2.91 1.96 9.48
C LEU A 56 3.70 0.78 8.92
N VAL A 57 4.05 -0.18 9.78
CA VAL A 57 4.80 -1.38 9.40
C VAL A 57 4.02 -2.24 8.41
N SER A 58 2.71 -2.42 8.61
CA SER A 58 1.87 -3.17 7.67
C SER A 58 1.78 -2.49 6.30
N THR A 59 1.65 -1.17 6.27
CA THR A 59 1.62 -0.37 5.02
C THR A 59 2.95 -0.49 4.26
N TRP A 60 4.08 -0.35 4.97
CA TRP A 60 5.41 -0.49 4.37
C TRP A 60 5.64 -1.90 3.83
N ARG A 61 5.27 -2.93 4.59
CA ARG A 61 5.37 -4.33 4.14
C ARG A 61 4.57 -4.58 2.87
N SER A 62 3.33 -4.06 2.78
CA SER A 62 2.52 -4.17 1.56
C SER A 62 3.16 -3.48 0.37
N GLY A 63 3.66 -2.26 0.54
CA GLY A 63 4.36 -1.52 -0.51
C GLY A 63 5.59 -2.26 -1.03
N LEU A 64 6.42 -2.78 -0.13
CA LEU A 64 7.62 -3.55 -0.50
C LEU A 64 7.32 -4.86 -1.24
N ARG A 65 6.16 -5.49 -1.00
CA ARG A 65 5.75 -6.69 -1.77
C ARG A 65 5.36 -6.31 -3.19
N VAL A 66 4.56 -5.26 -3.35
CA VAL A 66 4.17 -4.75 -4.67
C VAL A 66 5.39 -4.28 -5.47
N GLN A 67 6.32 -3.57 -4.82
CA GLN A 67 7.55 -3.11 -5.47
C GLN A 67 8.42 -4.27 -5.93
N ARG A 68 8.62 -5.30 -5.08
CA ARG A 68 9.35 -6.51 -5.48
C ARG A 68 8.73 -7.19 -6.68
N LEU A 69 7.39 -7.26 -6.71
CA LEU A 69 6.66 -7.85 -7.82
C LEU A 69 6.79 -7.04 -9.11
N ALA A 70 6.72 -5.71 -9.00
CA ALA A 70 6.96 -4.80 -10.11
C ALA A 70 8.39 -4.92 -10.65
N THR A 71 9.40 -5.04 -9.78
CA THR A 71 10.80 -5.24 -10.19
C THR A 71 10.99 -6.56 -10.92
N ARG A 72 10.46 -7.67 -10.41
CA ARG A 72 10.50 -8.96 -11.11
C ARG A 72 9.84 -8.89 -12.49
N LEU A 73 8.67 -8.26 -12.57
CA LEU A 73 7.97 -8.11 -13.85
C LEU A 73 8.74 -7.20 -14.82
N ALA A 74 9.47 -6.20 -14.30
CA ALA A 74 10.32 -5.32 -15.09
C ALA A 74 11.53 -6.06 -15.67
N GLU A 75 12.17 -6.92 -14.88
CA GLU A 75 13.29 -7.77 -15.32
C GLU A 75 12.89 -8.70 -16.47
N GLU A 76 11.62 -9.15 -16.47
CA GLU A 76 11.04 -9.97 -17.54
C GLU A 76 10.53 -9.16 -18.75
N GLY A 77 10.60 -7.83 -18.69
CA GLY A 77 10.04 -6.95 -19.73
C GLY A 77 8.51 -6.98 -19.81
N GLY A 78 7.83 -7.50 -18.78
CA GLY A 78 6.39 -7.74 -18.77
C GLY A 78 5.56 -6.58 -18.19
N LEU A 79 6.19 -5.44 -17.87
CA LEU A 79 5.50 -4.27 -17.35
C LEU A 79 4.52 -3.74 -18.41
N PRO A 80 3.25 -3.48 -18.03
CA PRO A 80 2.29 -2.96 -18.98
C PRO A 80 2.67 -1.54 -19.39
N ASP A 81 2.88 -1.33 -20.70
CA ASP A 81 3.04 0.00 -21.25
C ASP A 81 1.67 0.67 -21.40
N THR A 82 1.51 1.80 -20.73
CA THR A 82 0.29 2.62 -20.70
C THR A 82 0.57 4.04 -21.16
N SER A 83 1.77 4.29 -21.71
CA SER A 83 2.20 5.60 -22.17
C SER A 83 1.42 6.06 -23.41
N GLU A 84 1.03 5.13 -24.26
CA GLU A 84 0.29 5.38 -25.51
C GLU A 84 -1.23 5.58 -25.30
N LEU A 85 -1.76 5.27 -24.12
CA LEU A 85 -3.21 5.37 -23.87
C LEU A 85 -3.64 6.85 -23.88
N PRO A 86 -4.74 7.20 -24.59
CA PRO A 86 -5.31 8.53 -24.58
C PRO A 86 -5.57 9.02 -23.15
N ARG A 87 -5.25 10.29 -22.87
CA ARG A 87 -5.43 10.90 -21.55
C ARG A 87 -6.37 12.09 -21.62
N ARG A 88 -7.20 12.22 -20.60
CA ARG A 88 -8.06 13.38 -20.36
C ARG A 88 -7.20 14.58 -19.94
N PRO A 89 -7.69 15.83 -20.03
CA PRO A 89 -6.97 17.02 -19.56
C PRO A 89 -6.54 16.95 -18.08
N SER A 90 -7.23 16.14 -17.27
CA SER A 90 -6.86 15.85 -15.88
C SER A 90 -5.61 14.96 -15.71
N GLY A 91 -5.05 14.41 -16.79
CA GLY A 91 -3.94 13.45 -16.78
C GLY A 91 -4.37 11.98 -16.58
N ARG A 92 -5.65 11.72 -16.23
CA ARG A 92 -6.21 10.37 -16.16
C ARG A 92 -6.35 9.76 -17.55
N VAL A 93 -6.16 8.45 -17.65
CA VAL A 93 -6.46 7.70 -18.88
C VAL A 93 -7.95 7.86 -19.23
N ASP A 94 -8.21 7.97 -20.52
CA ASP A 94 -9.57 8.02 -21.04
C ASP A 94 -10.36 6.76 -20.65
N ARG A 95 -11.64 6.93 -20.36
CA ARG A 95 -12.46 5.83 -19.83
C ARG A 95 -12.61 4.72 -20.85
N ASP A 96 -12.85 5.06 -22.12
CA ASP A 96 -13.09 4.07 -23.16
C ASP A 96 -11.80 3.32 -23.48
N ALA A 97 -10.66 4.02 -23.44
CA ALA A 97 -9.34 3.41 -23.56
C ALA A 97 -9.01 2.48 -22.38
N ALA A 98 -9.37 2.86 -21.15
CA ALA A 98 -9.18 2.02 -19.97
C ALA A 98 -10.06 0.75 -20.01
N ASP A 99 -11.31 0.88 -20.48
CA ASP A 99 -12.26 -0.25 -20.58
C ASP A 99 -11.84 -1.24 -21.69
N ALA A 100 -11.34 -0.74 -22.83
CA ALA A 100 -10.75 -1.58 -23.87
C ALA A 100 -9.51 -2.33 -23.35
N TRP A 101 -8.60 -1.62 -22.70
CA TRP A 101 -7.40 -2.21 -22.12
C TRP A 101 -7.72 -3.27 -21.05
N PHE A 102 -8.74 -3.01 -20.23
CA PHE A 102 -9.25 -3.97 -19.26
C PHE A 102 -9.74 -5.26 -19.92
N THR A 103 -10.49 -5.14 -21.01
CA THR A 103 -11.05 -6.29 -21.73
C THR A 103 -9.95 -7.20 -22.27
N ASP A 104 -8.90 -6.62 -22.86
CA ASP A 104 -7.75 -7.37 -23.38
C ASP A 104 -6.99 -8.10 -22.25
N ARG A 105 -6.69 -7.39 -21.15
CA ARG A 105 -5.98 -8.00 -20.01
C ARG A 105 -6.83 -9.06 -19.31
N LYS A 106 -8.15 -8.91 -19.32
CA LYS A 106 -9.05 -9.91 -18.75
C LYS A 106 -9.04 -11.19 -19.58
N ALA A 107 -9.04 -11.10 -20.90
CA ALA A 107 -8.93 -12.27 -21.77
C ALA A 107 -7.60 -13.03 -21.56
N GLU A 108 -6.48 -12.31 -21.39
CA GLU A 108 -5.19 -12.91 -21.05
C GLU A 108 -5.21 -13.62 -19.68
N LEU A 109 -5.84 -12.99 -18.68
CA LEU A 109 -5.97 -13.57 -17.35
C LEU A 109 -6.86 -14.82 -17.36
N ASP A 110 -7.99 -14.77 -18.08
CA ASP A 110 -8.91 -15.90 -18.20
C ASP A 110 -8.24 -17.11 -18.87
N ALA A 111 -7.27 -16.87 -19.77
CA ALA A 111 -6.45 -17.93 -20.36
C ALA A 111 -5.46 -18.57 -19.37
N ASN A 112 -4.90 -17.80 -18.43
CA ASN A 112 -3.91 -18.27 -17.45
C ASN A 112 -4.18 -17.74 -16.03
N PRO A 113 -5.24 -18.25 -15.35
CA PRO A 113 -5.69 -17.70 -14.07
C PRO A 113 -4.73 -17.96 -12.89
N ASN A 114 -3.76 -18.86 -13.06
CA ASN A 114 -2.76 -19.18 -12.03
C ASN A 114 -1.45 -18.38 -12.19
N ASP A 115 -1.32 -17.58 -13.25
CA ASP A 115 -0.13 -16.74 -13.44
C ASP A 115 -0.30 -15.40 -12.71
N TRP A 116 0.63 -15.11 -11.79
CA TRP A 116 0.60 -13.87 -11.01
C TRP A 116 0.76 -12.62 -11.89
N ARG A 117 1.39 -12.73 -13.07
CA ARG A 117 1.61 -11.61 -13.99
C ARG A 117 0.30 -11.08 -14.57
N GLY A 118 -0.60 -11.97 -14.95
CA GLY A 118 -1.95 -11.62 -15.42
C GLY A 118 -2.74 -10.87 -14.35
N TRP A 119 -2.67 -11.34 -13.09
CA TRP A 119 -3.29 -10.66 -11.95
C TRP A 119 -2.69 -9.28 -11.67
N TYR A 120 -1.39 -9.09 -11.88
CA TYR A 120 -0.74 -7.79 -11.76
C TYR A 120 -1.23 -6.81 -12.84
N ARG A 121 -1.34 -7.26 -14.10
CA ARG A 121 -1.83 -6.42 -15.20
C ARG A 121 -3.31 -6.04 -15.03
N ILE A 122 -4.17 -6.98 -14.62
CA ILE A 122 -5.59 -6.65 -14.37
C ILE A 122 -5.76 -5.70 -13.18
N ALA A 123 -4.90 -5.81 -12.16
CA ALA A 123 -4.91 -4.87 -11.04
C ALA A 123 -4.63 -3.43 -11.49
N GLN A 124 -3.68 -3.24 -12.43
CA GLN A 124 -3.46 -1.94 -13.04
C GLN A 124 -4.64 -1.48 -13.89
N ALA A 125 -5.33 -2.39 -14.57
CA ALA A 125 -6.50 -2.05 -15.39
C ALA A 125 -7.60 -1.46 -14.51
N TYR A 126 -7.87 -2.11 -13.37
CA TYR A 126 -8.81 -1.60 -12.38
C TYR A 126 -8.40 -0.24 -11.81
N ASP A 127 -7.11 0.00 -11.58
CA ASP A 127 -6.64 1.30 -11.08
C ASP A 127 -6.80 2.42 -12.11
N LEU A 128 -6.52 2.14 -13.39
CA LEU A 128 -6.75 3.06 -14.51
C LEU A 128 -8.24 3.43 -14.64
N ALA A 129 -9.13 2.44 -14.53
CA ALA A 129 -10.58 2.64 -14.51
C ALA A 129 -11.06 3.36 -13.23
N GLY A 130 -10.23 3.45 -12.19
CA GLY A 130 -10.54 4.09 -10.91
C GLY A 130 -11.19 3.16 -9.88
N ASP A 131 -11.35 1.86 -10.18
CA ASP A 131 -11.83 0.86 -9.23
C ASP A 131 -10.70 0.40 -8.30
N ARG A 132 -10.36 1.26 -7.35
CA ARG A 132 -9.28 1.01 -6.38
C ARG A 132 -9.51 -0.22 -5.51
N ARG A 133 -10.77 -0.61 -5.28
CA ARG A 133 -11.08 -1.78 -4.44
C ARG A 133 -10.70 -3.04 -5.20
N ARG A 134 -11.21 -3.20 -6.43
CA ARG A 134 -10.88 -4.37 -7.26
C ARG A 134 -9.40 -4.41 -7.63
N ALA A 135 -8.77 -3.26 -7.85
CA ALA A 135 -7.32 -3.19 -8.08
C ALA A 135 -6.52 -3.80 -6.92
N ARG A 136 -6.86 -3.47 -5.66
CA ARG A 136 -6.19 -4.03 -4.48
C ARG A 136 -6.46 -5.52 -4.32
N ASP A 137 -7.68 -5.97 -4.59
CA ASP A 137 -8.03 -7.39 -4.47
C ASP A 137 -7.30 -8.23 -5.52
N ALA A 138 -7.24 -7.78 -6.77
CA ALA A 138 -6.44 -8.42 -7.82
C ALA A 138 -4.94 -8.42 -7.50
N MET A 139 -4.40 -7.32 -6.97
CA MET A 139 -3.00 -7.22 -6.56
C MET A 139 -2.67 -8.19 -5.41
N ARG A 140 -3.59 -8.39 -4.46
CA ARG A 140 -3.42 -9.39 -3.39
C ARG A 140 -3.31 -10.79 -3.97
N THR A 141 -4.16 -11.14 -4.93
CA THR A 141 -4.09 -12.44 -5.64
C THR A 141 -2.76 -12.60 -6.35
N ALA A 142 -2.27 -11.56 -7.05
CA ALA A 142 -0.95 -11.57 -7.67
C ALA A 142 0.17 -11.86 -6.66
N ILE A 143 0.17 -11.18 -5.52
CA ILE A 143 1.16 -11.40 -4.44
C ILE A 143 1.07 -12.83 -3.91
N THR A 144 -0.13 -13.34 -3.63
CA THR A 144 -0.31 -14.71 -3.11
C THR A 144 0.16 -15.77 -4.09
N LEU A 145 -0.07 -15.59 -5.40
CA LEU A 145 0.42 -16.50 -6.42
C LEU A 145 1.94 -16.42 -6.59
N ALA A 146 2.52 -15.22 -6.56
CA ALA A 146 3.97 -15.02 -6.64
C ALA A 146 4.73 -15.51 -5.39
N GLU A 147 4.10 -15.52 -4.22
CA GLU A 147 4.65 -16.16 -3.01
C GLU A 147 4.64 -17.70 -3.11
N ARG A 148 3.77 -18.27 -3.96
CA ARG A 148 3.67 -19.72 -4.22
C ARG A 148 4.53 -20.19 -5.40
N ASP A 149 4.93 -19.27 -6.28
CA ASP A 149 5.81 -19.54 -7.42
C ASP A 149 7.25 -19.09 -7.08
N PRO A 150 8.13 -20.01 -6.64
CA PRO A 150 9.49 -19.65 -6.21
C PRO A 150 10.46 -19.39 -7.37
N ARG A 151 9.98 -19.32 -8.63
CA ARG A 151 10.81 -19.12 -9.82
C ARG A 151 11.02 -17.64 -10.14
#